data_AF-A0A6C0D185-F1
#
_entry.id   AF-A0A6C0D185-F1
#
_cell.length_a   1.000
_cell.length_b   1.000
_cell.length_c   1.000
_cell.angle_alpha   90.00
_cell.angle_beta   90.00
_cell.angle_gamma   90.00
#
_symmetry.space_group_name_H-M   'P 1'
#
loop_
_entity.id
_entity.type
_entity.pdbx_description
1 polymer ?
#
loop_
_entity_poly.entity_id
_entity_poly.type
_entity_poly.pdbx_seq_one_letter_code
_entity_poly.pdbx_strand_id
1 'polypeptide(L)'
;MATNRPLTHMILVDKYIYPPKDIKKLKNLIFYYNIHKNIRFKYKIQIMPEMTMTDVLDNPIHDCPRIHMVIGKDLFGLKQKIHDVTEMMGRYTSIYVSIGSKMNEKSVQFTLETNRKSMKYQTNSFRQMVPAFLQTQNPSEHSLCIIVDQFTNKVNLDQNIRGLQTITDANIDIFVFDRCCTKQFLTDFTSYIVELAVEHSVPPEKLMICNFVKFLGTPNTQEMATETMIPEIVQKTLNTSDYSDCFYEWFGYRFYLYNFIYNYKKYGQFYFTNHGLILNLESIIKQRYSDPLMVSVIQDEKVSRFWDNVYDLTTPDYGTSTGSVRLGVSLKEYLLENGQLEIV
;
A
#
# COMPACT_ATOMS: atom_id res chain seq x y z
N MET A 1 44.51 -2.75 -27.52
CA MET A 1 43.46 -3.66 -28.03
C MET A 1 42.85 -4.38 -26.84
N ALA A 2 41.73 -3.89 -26.32
CA ALA A 2 40.99 -4.56 -25.26
C ALA A 2 40.15 -5.68 -25.90
N THR A 3 40.36 -6.92 -25.48
CA THR A 3 39.61 -8.07 -25.98
C THR A 3 38.18 -8.03 -25.45
N ASN A 4 37.21 -7.77 -26.32
CA ASN A 4 35.79 -8.05 -26.06
C ASN A 4 35.62 -9.54 -25.80
N ARG A 5 35.50 -9.93 -24.52
CA ARG A 5 34.97 -11.24 -24.16
C ARG A 5 33.47 -11.08 -23.91
N PRO A 6 32.61 -11.88 -24.56
CA PRO A 6 31.19 -11.89 -24.23
C PRO A 6 31.01 -12.32 -22.78
N LEU A 7 30.26 -11.53 -22.00
CA LEU A 7 29.82 -11.93 -20.67
C LEU A 7 28.74 -12.99 -20.83
N THR A 8 29.16 -14.24 -21.00
CA THR A 8 28.24 -15.38 -21.07
C THR A 8 27.50 -15.52 -19.74
N HIS A 9 26.19 -15.23 -19.80
CA HIS A 9 25.13 -15.53 -18.84
C HIS A 9 25.21 -14.78 -17.51
N MET A 10 24.41 -13.71 -17.38
CA MET A 10 24.12 -13.09 -16.08
C MET A 10 22.79 -13.59 -15.54
N ILE A 11 22.71 -13.79 -14.22
CA ILE A 11 21.50 -14.30 -13.55
C ILE A 11 20.93 -13.15 -12.72
N LEU A 12 19.69 -12.78 -13.03
CA LEU A 12 18.91 -11.84 -12.23
C LEU A 12 18.29 -12.60 -11.06
N VAL A 13 18.58 -12.16 -9.84
CA VAL A 13 17.87 -12.60 -8.64
C VAL A 13 17.35 -11.35 -7.95
N ASP A 14 16.03 -11.17 -8.02
CA ASP A 14 15.35 -9.95 -7.58
C ASP A 14 15.86 -8.71 -8.35
N LYS A 15 16.34 -7.65 -7.68
CA LYS A 15 16.89 -6.41 -8.29
C LYS A 15 18.38 -6.45 -8.64
N TYR A 16 19.07 -7.57 -8.43
CA TYR A 16 20.55 -7.63 -8.52
C TYR A 16 21.04 -8.60 -9.59
N ILE A 17 22.06 -8.17 -10.34
CA ILE A 17 22.72 -8.93 -11.38
C ILE A 17 23.99 -9.58 -10.80
N TYR A 18 24.06 -10.92 -10.83
CA TYR A 18 25.20 -11.65 -10.29
C TYR A 18 26.03 -12.33 -11.38
N PRO A 19 27.37 -12.28 -11.29
CA PRO A 19 28.24 -13.07 -12.17
C PRO A 19 28.21 -14.57 -11.79
N PRO A 20 28.39 -15.49 -12.76
CA PRO A 20 28.24 -16.94 -12.55
C PRO A 20 29.07 -17.55 -11.41
N LYS A 21 30.23 -16.98 -11.11
CA LYS A 21 31.15 -17.47 -10.07
C LYS A 21 30.60 -17.36 -8.63
N ASP A 22 29.60 -16.51 -8.41
CA ASP A 22 29.04 -16.25 -7.08
C ASP A 22 27.77 -17.07 -6.75
N ILE A 23 27.32 -17.93 -7.67
CA ILE A 23 26.12 -18.78 -7.52
C ILE A 23 26.20 -19.69 -6.28
N LYS A 24 27.39 -20.20 -5.95
CA LYS A 24 27.57 -21.08 -4.77
C LYS A 24 27.39 -20.32 -3.45
N LYS A 25 27.76 -19.03 -3.41
CA LYS A 25 27.50 -18.15 -2.26
C LYS A 25 26.01 -17.79 -2.17
N LEU A 26 25.36 -17.56 -3.32
CA LEU A 26 23.93 -17.26 -3.38
C LEU A 26 23.08 -18.42 -2.85
N LYS A 27 23.40 -19.67 -3.23
CA LYS A 27 22.70 -20.87 -2.73
C LYS A 27 22.78 -21.00 -1.21
N ASN A 28 23.95 -20.70 -0.62
CA ASN A 28 24.13 -20.74 0.83
C ASN A 28 23.39 -19.60 1.54
N LEU A 29 23.32 -18.40 0.94
CA LEU A 29 22.59 -17.26 1.48
C LEU A 29 21.06 -17.51 1.46
N ILE A 30 20.57 -18.09 0.36
CA ILE A 30 19.16 -18.49 0.20
C ILE A 30 18.79 -19.62 1.17
N PHE A 31 19.67 -20.60 1.35
CA PHE A 31 19.50 -21.66 2.34
C PHE A 31 19.44 -21.11 3.77
N TYR A 32 20.32 -20.16 4.11
CA TYR A 32 20.32 -19.49 5.40
C TYR A 32 19.03 -18.69 5.65
N TYR A 33 18.52 -17.97 4.66
CA TYR A 33 17.26 -17.23 4.76
C TYR A 33 16.02 -18.14 4.89
N ASN A 34 16.00 -19.25 4.15
CA ASN A 34 14.90 -20.22 4.21
C ASN A 34 14.81 -20.94 5.58
N ILE A 35 15.94 -21.16 6.25
CA ILE A 35 15.97 -21.84 7.57
C ILE A 35 15.74 -20.87 8.73
N HIS A 36 16.31 -19.67 8.68
CA HIS A 36 16.32 -18.78 9.86
C HIS A 36 15.26 -17.67 9.85
N LYS A 37 14.60 -17.40 8.72
CA LYS A 37 13.60 -16.32 8.63
C LYS A 37 12.21 -16.75 8.15
N ASN A 38 11.97 -18.03 7.86
CA ASN A 38 10.66 -18.55 7.42
C ASN A 38 10.03 -17.76 6.24
N ILE A 39 10.85 -17.24 5.32
CA ILE A 39 10.41 -16.61 4.06
C ILE A 39 10.82 -17.52 2.91
N ARG A 40 9.86 -18.08 2.17
CA ARG A 40 10.15 -18.79 0.91
C ARG A 40 10.21 -17.78 -0.24
N PHE A 41 11.41 -17.54 -0.78
CA PHE A 41 11.56 -16.89 -2.07
C PHE A 41 11.29 -17.90 -3.19
N LYS A 42 10.22 -17.74 -3.97
CA LYS A 42 10.12 -18.31 -5.31
C LYS A 42 10.77 -17.32 -6.28
N TYR A 43 11.90 -17.67 -6.87
CA TYR A 43 12.50 -16.88 -7.96
C TYR A 43 12.39 -17.64 -9.28
N LYS A 44 12.04 -16.91 -10.34
CA LYS A 44 12.06 -17.38 -11.73
C LYS A 44 13.39 -16.93 -12.33
N ILE A 45 14.27 -17.87 -12.65
CA ILE A 45 15.53 -17.53 -13.32
C ILE A 45 15.19 -17.22 -14.78
N GLN A 46 15.26 -15.95 -15.17
CA GLN A 46 15.12 -15.52 -16.55
C GLN A 46 16.51 -15.23 -17.13
N ILE A 47 16.87 -15.94 -18.18
CA ILE A 47 18.08 -15.65 -18.96
C ILE A 47 17.68 -14.58 -19.97
N MET A 48 18.19 -13.36 -19.81
CA MET A 48 17.89 -12.29 -20.76
C MET A 48 18.74 -12.44 -22.03
N PRO A 49 18.19 -12.14 -23.22
CA PRO A 49 18.97 -12.04 -24.45
C PRO A 49 19.93 -10.84 -24.37
N GLU A 50 21.01 -10.89 -25.15
CA GLU A 50 22.06 -9.85 -25.17
C GLU A 50 21.47 -8.47 -25.52
N MET A 51 21.44 -7.54 -24.56
CA MET A 51 21.12 -6.12 -24.82
C MET A 51 22.40 -5.34 -25.11
N THR A 52 22.37 -4.51 -26.16
CA THR A 52 23.46 -3.61 -26.54
C THR A 52 23.40 -2.31 -25.73
N MET A 53 24.57 -1.80 -25.30
CA MET A 53 24.73 -0.65 -24.39
C MET A 53 24.13 0.69 -24.87
N THR A 54 23.60 0.77 -26.08
CA THR A 54 23.08 1.99 -26.69
C THR A 54 21.65 2.36 -26.26
N ASP A 55 20.87 1.43 -25.68
CA ASP A 55 19.46 1.68 -25.34
C ASP A 55 19.24 2.36 -23.97
N VAL A 56 20.33 2.69 -23.24
CA VAL A 56 20.29 3.10 -21.83
C VAL A 56 20.51 4.61 -21.62
N LEU A 57 20.87 5.39 -22.66
CA LEU A 57 21.46 6.73 -22.46
C LEU A 57 20.52 7.93 -22.68
N ASP A 58 19.28 7.77 -23.15
CA ASP A 58 18.45 8.92 -23.57
C ASP A 58 17.27 9.30 -22.65
N ASN A 59 17.12 8.68 -21.48
CA ASN A 59 16.21 9.18 -20.45
C ASN A 59 16.89 9.12 -19.09
N PRO A 60 17.06 10.25 -18.36
CA PRO A 60 17.41 10.18 -16.95
C PRO A 60 16.21 9.55 -16.23
N ILE A 61 16.26 8.23 -16.07
CA ILE A 61 15.36 7.51 -15.18
C ILE A 61 15.59 8.11 -13.80
N HIS A 62 14.62 8.87 -13.31
CA HIS A 62 14.64 9.33 -11.92
C HIS A 62 14.47 8.10 -11.04
N ASP A 63 15.53 7.54 -10.47
CA ASP A 63 15.48 6.29 -9.69
C ASP A 63 14.68 6.37 -8.37
N CYS A 64 13.96 7.47 -8.12
CA CYS A 64 13.26 7.76 -6.87
C CYS A 64 11.91 8.47 -7.12
N PRO A 65 10.90 8.27 -6.24
CA PRO A 65 9.65 9.01 -6.28
C PRO A 65 9.89 10.50 -6.07
N ARG A 66 9.00 11.31 -6.62
CA ARG A 66 9.02 12.75 -6.42
C ARG A 66 8.17 13.08 -5.20
N ILE A 67 8.81 13.64 -4.17
CA ILE A 67 8.15 13.99 -2.92
C ILE A 67 7.87 15.50 -2.92
N HIS A 68 6.59 15.86 -2.91
CA HIS A 68 6.09 17.22 -2.89
C HIS A 68 5.54 17.55 -1.51
N MET A 69 6.11 18.55 -0.86
CA MET A 69 5.60 19.04 0.41
C MET A 69 4.65 20.21 0.15
N VAL A 70 3.43 20.10 0.65
CA VAL A 70 2.45 21.19 0.64
C VAL A 70 2.26 21.63 2.09
N ILE A 71 3.00 22.68 2.44
CA ILE A 71 2.92 23.33 3.76
C ILE A 71 1.99 24.52 3.61
N GLY A 72 0.75 24.41 4.06
CA GLY A 72 -0.23 25.48 3.86
C GLY A 72 -1.59 25.18 4.48
N LYS A 73 -2.33 26.25 4.79
CA LYS A 73 -3.64 26.13 5.45
C LYS A 73 -4.82 25.97 4.47
N ASP A 74 -4.61 25.88 3.17
CA ASP A 74 -5.71 25.77 2.23
C ASP A 74 -5.49 24.66 1.19
N LEU A 75 -6.62 24.18 0.67
CA LEU A 75 -6.65 23.19 -0.38
C LEU A 75 -6.12 23.76 -1.70
N PHE A 76 -6.15 25.09 -1.87
CA PHE A 76 -5.69 25.78 -3.07
C PHE A 76 -4.22 25.49 -3.38
N GLY A 77 -3.34 25.56 -2.37
CA GLY A 77 -1.92 25.24 -2.54
C GLY A 77 -1.68 23.80 -3.02
N LEU A 78 -2.48 22.84 -2.53
CA LEU A 78 -2.41 21.45 -3.00
C LEU A 78 -2.87 21.34 -4.45
N LYS A 79 -4.03 21.94 -4.79
CA LYS A 79 -4.58 21.92 -6.16
C LYS A 79 -3.58 22.48 -7.17
N GLN A 80 -3.02 23.65 -6.88
CA GLN A 80 -2.05 24.29 -7.76
C GLN A 80 -0.81 23.42 -7.94
N LYS A 81 -0.28 22.84 -6.86
CA LYS A 81 0.94 22.02 -6.96
C LYS A 81 0.70 20.74 -7.75
N ILE A 82 -0.46 20.10 -7.59
CA ILE A 82 -0.84 18.93 -8.40
C ILE A 82 -0.96 19.32 -9.87
N HIS A 83 -1.61 20.45 -10.17
CA HIS A 83 -1.72 20.97 -11.53
C HIS A 83 -0.34 21.20 -12.18
N ASP A 84 0.57 21.90 -11.49
CA ASP A 84 1.92 22.18 -12.00
C ASP A 84 2.68 20.87 -12.33
N VAL A 85 2.53 19.84 -11.50
CA VAL A 85 3.16 18.54 -11.72
C VAL A 85 2.50 17.80 -12.88
N THR A 86 1.16 17.83 -12.98
CA THR A 86 0.41 17.24 -14.09
C THR A 86 0.79 17.87 -15.44
N GLU A 87 1.00 19.19 -15.50
CA GLU A 87 1.45 19.87 -16.73
C GLU A 87 2.84 19.42 -17.18
N MET A 88 3.73 19.13 -16.23
CA MET A 88 5.11 18.72 -16.50
C MET A 88 5.25 17.22 -16.79
N MET A 89 4.54 16.38 -16.04
CA MET A 89 4.73 14.92 -16.02
C MET A 89 3.61 14.16 -16.73
N GLY A 90 2.52 14.83 -17.09
CA GLY A 90 1.34 14.23 -17.71
C GLY A 90 0.33 13.70 -16.69
N ARG A 91 -0.66 12.98 -17.20
CA ARG A 91 -1.82 12.53 -16.42
C ARG A 91 -1.48 11.38 -15.49
N TYR A 92 -2.02 11.42 -14.28
CA TYR A 92 -2.09 10.26 -13.40
C TYR A 92 -3.01 9.17 -13.95
N THR A 93 -2.63 7.91 -13.72
CA THR A 93 -3.40 6.71 -14.05
C THR A 93 -4.12 6.12 -12.84
N SER A 94 -3.75 6.55 -11.64
CA SER A 94 -4.17 6.00 -10.36
C SER A 94 -4.05 7.06 -9.27
N ILE A 95 -4.94 7.00 -8.28
CA ILE A 95 -4.97 7.92 -7.14
C ILE A 95 -5.08 7.12 -5.84
N TYR A 96 -4.13 7.35 -4.94
CA TYR A 96 -4.16 6.86 -3.58
C TYR A 96 -4.15 8.02 -2.59
N VAL A 97 -5.02 7.96 -1.60
CA VAL A 97 -5.09 8.95 -0.52
C VAL A 97 -4.96 8.24 0.81
N SER A 98 -4.06 8.74 1.66
CA SER A 98 -3.78 8.22 2.99
C SER A 98 -4.12 9.27 4.04
N ILE A 99 -5.17 9.03 4.83
CA ILE A 99 -5.62 9.93 5.89
C ILE A 99 -5.15 9.39 7.24
N GLY A 100 -4.32 10.14 7.98
CA GLY A 100 -3.95 9.79 9.35
C GLY A 100 -2.84 8.73 9.50
N SER A 101 -1.94 8.62 8.51
CA SER A 101 -0.91 7.58 8.45
C SER A 101 0.46 7.98 9.00
N LYS A 102 0.58 9.13 9.68
CA LYS A 102 1.90 9.58 10.18
C LYS A 102 2.53 8.56 11.10
N MET A 103 3.84 8.40 10.97
CA MET A 103 4.61 7.65 11.95
C MET A 103 4.70 8.46 13.26
N ASN A 104 3.97 8.02 14.28
CA ASN A 104 4.10 8.56 15.64
C ASN A 104 5.19 7.84 16.43
N GLU A 105 5.31 6.53 16.23
CA GLU A 105 6.26 5.66 16.93
C GLU A 105 6.90 4.67 15.95
N LYS A 106 8.12 4.22 16.24
CA LYS A 106 8.84 3.24 15.39
C LYS A 106 8.27 1.83 15.49
N SER A 107 7.47 1.57 16.53
CA SER A 107 7.02 0.24 16.88
C SER A 107 5.80 0.30 17.77
N VAL A 108 4.92 -0.68 17.64
CA VAL A 108 3.72 -0.84 18.46
C VAL A 108 3.85 -2.08 19.34
N GLN A 109 3.31 -2.02 20.55
CA GLN A 109 3.29 -3.14 21.48
C GLN A 109 1.93 -3.84 21.44
N PHE A 110 1.93 -5.15 21.17
CA PHE A 110 0.73 -5.98 21.17
C PHE A 110 0.79 -6.99 22.31
N THR A 111 -0.30 -7.11 23.06
CA THR A 111 -0.46 -8.16 24.07
C THR A 111 -1.23 -9.33 23.47
N LEU A 112 -0.55 -10.46 23.27
CA LEU A 112 -1.20 -11.66 22.73
C LEU A 112 -1.84 -12.49 23.86
N GLU A 113 -3.10 -12.86 23.67
CA GLU A 113 -3.90 -13.65 24.62
C GLU A 113 -3.25 -14.99 24.98
N THR A 114 -2.60 -15.63 24.00
CA THR A 114 -2.10 -17.01 24.12
C THR A 114 -0.96 -17.16 25.11
N ASN A 115 -0.16 -16.11 25.34
CA ASN A 115 1.06 -16.22 26.14
C ASN A 115 1.25 -15.08 27.17
N ARG A 116 0.35 -14.09 27.22
CA ARG A 116 0.52 -12.82 27.97
C ARG A 116 1.87 -12.12 27.73
N LYS A 117 2.60 -12.53 26.69
CA LYS A 117 3.85 -11.91 26.27
C LYS A 117 3.50 -10.73 25.38
N SER A 118 4.00 -9.57 25.76
CA SER A 118 4.00 -8.41 24.91
C SER A 118 4.97 -8.62 23.75
N MET A 119 4.50 -8.50 22.52
CA MET A 119 5.33 -8.47 21.33
C MET A 119 5.46 -7.04 20.81
N LYS A 120 6.70 -6.62 20.55
CA LYS A 120 7.01 -5.34 19.91
C LYS A 120 7.06 -5.57 18.40
N TYR A 121 6.16 -4.93 17.67
CA TYR A 121 6.07 -5.02 16.22
C TYR A 121 6.51 -3.70 15.59
N GLN A 122 7.11 -3.74 14.40
CA GLN A 122 7.45 -2.49 13.70
C GLN A 122 6.17 -1.76 13.27
N THR A 123 6.20 -0.44 13.30
CA THR A 123 5.10 0.36 12.76
C THR A 123 4.88 0.06 11.28
N ASN A 124 3.63 0.04 10.84
CA ASN A 124 3.30 -0.05 9.42
C ASN A 124 2.95 1.31 8.80
N SER A 125 3.20 2.42 9.50
CA SER A 125 2.89 3.78 9.03
C SER A 125 3.38 4.06 7.60
N PHE A 126 4.58 3.60 7.21
CA PHE A 126 5.06 3.79 5.84
C PHE A 126 4.27 2.98 4.80
N ARG A 127 3.73 1.81 5.17
CA ARG A 127 2.82 1.03 4.32
C ARG A 127 1.42 1.66 4.26
N GLN A 128 1.01 2.38 5.31
CA GLN A 128 -0.20 3.18 5.28
C GLN A 128 -0.04 4.41 4.40
N MET A 129 1.12 5.07 4.44
CA MET A 129 1.46 6.22 3.60
C MET A 129 1.58 5.84 2.12
N VAL A 130 2.35 4.79 1.82
CA VAL A 130 2.59 4.30 0.45
C VAL A 130 2.58 2.75 0.48
N PRO A 131 1.44 2.13 0.20
CA PRO A 131 1.31 0.68 0.14
C PRO A 131 2.25 0.04 -0.87
N ALA A 132 2.55 -1.25 -0.67
CA ALA A 132 3.40 -2.01 -1.59
C ALA A 132 2.80 -2.14 -2.99
N PHE A 133 1.47 -2.23 -3.10
CA PHE A 133 0.79 -2.34 -4.39
C PHE A 133 0.86 -1.08 -5.26
N LEU A 134 1.23 0.09 -4.70
CA LEU A 134 1.49 1.28 -5.52
C LEU A 134 2.87 1.26 -6.19
N GLN A 135 3.78 0.41 -5.71
CA GLN A 135 5.17 0.36 -6.16
C GLN A 135 5.32 -0.66 -7.30
N THR A 136 4.56 -0.44 -8.38
CA THR A 136 4.39 -1.39 -9.49
C THR A 136 5.60 -1.46 -10.42
N GLN A 137 6.54 -0.51 -10.33
CA GLN A 137 7.66 -0.33 -11.26
C GLN A 137 7.24 -0.25 -12.74
N ASN A 138 5.95 -0.14 -13.05
CA ASN A 138 5.45 -0.12 -14.41
C ASN A 138 5.60 1.31 -14.98
N PRO A 139 6.43 1.53 -16.01
CA PRO A 139 6.64 2.86 -16.58
C PRO A 139 5.40 3.43 -17.29
N SER A 140 4.40 2.61 -17.61
CA SER A 140 3.13 3.09 -18.16
C SER A 140 2.15 3.58 -17.11
N GLU A 141 2.46 3.38 -15.82
CA GLU A 141 1.63 3.87 -14.72
C GLU A 141 2.24 5.14 -14.16
N HIS A 142 1.39 6.05 -13.74
CA HIS A 142 1.77 7.28 -13.07
C HIS A 142 0.81 7.51 -11.90
N SER A 143 1.26 7.17 -10.70
CA SER A 143 0.40 7.18 -9.52
C SER A 143 0.51 8.50 -8.75
N LEU A 144 -0.63 9.07 -8.41
CA LEU A 144 -0.71 10.14 -7.42
C LEU A 144 -0.93 9.55 -6.03
N CYS A 145 -0.06 9.87 -5.07
CA CYS A 145 -0.19 9.49 -3.67
C CYS A 145 -0.29 10.73 -2.79
N ILE A 146 -1.42 10.96 -2.12
CA ILE A 146 -1.61 12.10 -1.22
C ILE A 146 -1.70 11.62 0.23
N ILE A 147 -0.79 12.09 1.07
CA ILE A 147 -0.74 11.82 2.51
C ILE A 147 -1.27 13.04 3.25
N VAL A 148 -2.35 12.86 3.99
CA VAL A 148 -3.01 13.92 4.78
C VAL A 148 -2.90 13.57 6.26
N ASP A 149 -2.13 14.36 6.99
CA ASP A 149 -2.02 14.24 8.45
C ASP A 149 -1.57 15.57 9.05
N GLN A 150 -1.65 15.70 10.37
CA GLN A 150 -1.14 16.84 11.11
C GLN A 150 0.29 16.57 11.61
N PHE A 151 1.28 17.21 11.01
CA PHE A 151 2.69 17.11 11.37
C PHE A 151 3.08 18.25 12.32
N THR A 152 2.60 18.17 13.56
CA THR A 152 2.76 19.23 14.59
C THR A 152 4.22 19.55 14.95
N ASN A 153 5.16 18.66 14.65
CA ASN A 153 6.56 18.81 14.98
C ASN A 153 7.43 18.61 13.73
N LYS A 154 8.29 19.58 13.43
CA LYS A 154 9.27 19.51 12.32
C LYS A 154 10.14 18.25 12.37
N VAL A 155 10.56 17.80 13.55
CA VAL A 155 11.33 16.56 13.70
C VAL A 155 10.54 15.34 13.26
N ASN A 156 9.24 15.30 13.57
CA ASN A 156 8.35 14.22 13.14
C ASN A 156 8.14 14.28 11.62
N LEU A 157 7.92 15.47 11.06
CA LEU A 157 7.83 15.66 9.62
C LEU A 157 9.10 15.17 8.91
N ASP A 158 10.27 15.62 9.34
CA ASP A 158 11.57 15.24 8.77
C ASP A 158 11.85 13.73 8.88
N GLN A 159 11.35 13.07 9.92
CA GLN A 159 11.43 11.61 10.05
C GLN A 159 10.53 10.89 9.04
N ASN A 160 9.30 11.36 8.83
CA ASN A 160 8.39 10.78 7.86
C ASN A 160 8.90 11.01 6.43
N ILE A 161 9.37 12.21 6.10
CA ILE A 161 9.98 12.51 4.79
C ILE A 161 11.19 11.61 4.52
N ARG A 162 12.10 11.44 5.49
CA ARG A 162 13.23 10.51 5.32
C ARG A 162 12.81 9.07 5.07
N GLY A 163 11.72 8.62 5.70
CA GLY A 163 11.18 7.29 5.42
C GLY A 163 10.59 7.18 4.02
N LEU A 164 9.86 8.20 3.55
CA LEU A 164 9.34 8.25 2.18
C LEU A 164 10.47 8.27 1.12
N GLN A 165 11.59 8.92 1.41
CA GLN A 165 12.79 8.93 0.55
C GLN A 165 13.42 7.54 0.35
N THR A 166 13.02 6.52 1.12
CA THR A 166 13.50 5.14 0.93
C THR A 166 12.72 4.36 -0.14
N ILE A 167 11.59 4.91 -0.61
CA ILE A 167 10.83 4.35 -1.72
C ILE A 167 11.65 4.57 -3.00
N THR A 168 11.66 3.58 -3.90
CA THR A 168 12.52 3.57 -5.11
C THR A 168 11.70 3.62 -6.40
N ASP A 169 10.39 3.79 -6.31
CA ASP A 169 9.52 3.83 -7.49
C ASP A 169 9.45 5.26 -8.05
N ALA A 170 9.97 5.45 -9.24
CA ALA A 170 10.01 6.72 -9.98
C ALA A 170 8.63 7.23 -10.40
N ASN A 171 7.66 6.32 -10.50
CA ASN A 171 6.38 6.54 -11.16
C ASN A 171 5.29 6.99 -10.19
N ILE A 172 5.69 7.45 -9.00
CA ILE A 172 4.80 7.91 -7.95
C ILE A 172 5.15 9.35 -7.59
N ASP A 173 4.15 10.22 -7.66
CA ASP A 173 4.18 11.54 -7.06
C ASP A 173 3.58 11.49 -5.66
N ILE A 174 4.40 11.76 -4.65
CA ILE A 174 3.99 11.70 -3.24
C ILE A 174 3.80 13.12 -2.71
N PHE A 175 2.57 13.49 -2.44
CA PHE A 175 2.20 14.76 -1.82
C PHE A 175 2.00 14.59 -0.32
N VAL A 176 2.83 15.23 0.49
CA VAL A 176 2.65 15.31 1.94
C VAL A 176 1.95 16.61 2.27
N PHE A 177 0.71 16.51 2.73
CA PHE A 177 -0.16 17.64 3.05
C PHE A 177 -0.38 17.73 4.56
N ASP A 178 0.28 18.72 5.18
CA ASP A 178 0.19 18.98 6.62
C ASP A 178 -1.13 19.68 6.97
N ARG A 179 -2.16 18.87 7.29
CA ARG A 179 -3.51 19.35 7.51
C ARG A 179 -4.28 18.53 8.53
N CYS A 180 -4.94 19.22 9.45
CA CYS A 180 -5.92 18.60 10.34
C CYS A 180 -7.24 18.34 9.60
N CYS A 181 -7.79 17.13 9.78
CA CYS A 181 -9.03 16.70 9.17
C CYS A 181 -10.24 17.32 9.87
N THR A 182 -10.74 18.45 9.36
CA THR A 182 -12.03 19.01 9.77
C THR A 182 -13.14 18.58 8.80
N LYS A 183 -14.40 18.62 9.24
CA LYS A 183 -15.56 18.29 8.39
C LYS A 183 -15.58 19.06 7.07
N GLN A 184 -15.38 20.38 7.13
CA GLN A 184 -15.36 21.22 5.93
C GLN A 184 -14.23 20.81 4.99
N PHE A 185 -13.01 20.68 5.54
CA PHE A 185 -11.86 20.27 4.77
C PHE A 185 -12.06 18.92 4.09
N LEU A 186 -12.54 17.90 4.82
CA LEU A 186 -12.76 16.56 4.25
C LEU A 186 -13.81 16.58 3.13
N THR A 187 -14.85 17.41 3.26
CA THR A 187 -15.87 17.56 2.22
C THR A 187 -15.26 18.15 0.95
N ASP A 188 -14.54 19.26 1.08
CA ASP A 188 -13.92 19.96 -0.05
C ASP A 188 -12.81 19.12 -0.69
N PHE A 189 -11.99 18.48 0.14
CA PHE A 189 -10.89 17.62 -0.29
C PHE A 189 -11.40 16.38 -1.01
N THR A 190 -12.39 15.66 -0.45
CA THR A 190 -12.94 14.46 -1.09
C THR A 190 -13.61 14.81 -2.42
N SER A 191 -14.34 15.93 -2.48
CA SER A 191 -14.93 16.42 -3.74
C SER A 191 -13.86 16.71 -4.78
N TYR A 192 -12.77 17.36 -4.38
CA TYR A 192 -11.63 17.61 -5.26
C TYR A 192 -10.96 16.32 -5.76
N ILE A 193 -10.81 15.30 -4.92
CA ILE A 193 -10.25 14.01 -5.35
C ILE A 193 -11.12 13.35 -6.43
N VAL A 194 -12.45 13.43 -6.30
CA VAL A 194 -13.37 12.95 -7.33
C VAL A 194 -13.25 13.76 -8.63
N GLU A 195 -13.21 15.09 -8.54
CA GLU A 195 -12.99 15.97 -9.70
C GLU A 195 -11.69 15.63 -10.42
N LEU A 196 -10.61 15.46 -9.67
CA LEU A 196 -9.28 15.12 -10.19
C LEU A 196 -9.27 13.75 -10.87
N ALA A 197 -9.94 12.75 -10.28
CA ALA A 197 -10.06 11.43 -10.87
C ALA A 197 -10.79 11.47 -12.22
N VAL A 198 -11.88 12.24 -12.31
CA VAL A 198 -12.63 12.45 -13.55
C VAL A 198 -11.77 13.17 -14.60
N GLU A 199 -11.10 14.26 -14.22
CA GLU A 199 -10.21 15.04 -15.11
C GLU A 199 -9.10 14.17 -15.71
N HIS A 200 -8.53 13.28 -14.90
CA HIS A 200 -7.48 12.36 -15.30
C HIS A 200 -7.99 11.05 -15.93
N SER A 201 -9.31 10.84 -15.98
CA SER A 201 -9.92 9.58 -16.45
C SER A 201 -9.46 8.34 -15.65
N VAL A 202 -9.24 8.50 -14.35
CA VAL A 202 -8.87 7.41 -13.44
C VAL A 202 -10.12 6.59 -13.11
N PRO A 203 -10.20 5.30 -13.45
CA PRO A 203 -11.39 4.50 -13.13
C PRO A 203 -11.50 4.25 -11.60
N PRO A 204 -12.70 3.98 -11.06
CA PRO A 204 -12.90 3.72 -9.63
C PRO A 204 -11.99 2.63 -9.06
N GLU A 205 -11.68 1.59 -9.83
CA GLU A 205 -10.80 0.48 -9.45
C GLU A 205 -9.34 0.92 -9.25
N LYS A 206 -8.94 2.08 -9.80
CA LYS A 206 -7.62 2.70 -9.64
C LYS A 206 -7.62 3.86 -8.65
N LEU A 207 -8.70 4.03 -7.88
CA LEU A 207 -8.79 5.03 -6.81
C LEU A 207 -9.04 4.37 -5.45
N MET A 208 -8.20 4.71 -4.47
CA MET A 208 -8.42 4.31 -3.07
C MET A 208 -8.17 5.48 -2.12
N ILE A 209 -9.16 5.78 -1.27
CA ILE A 209 -9.02 6.71 -0.15
C ILE A 209 -9.05 5.87 1.12
N CYS A 210 -7.98 5.91 1.90
CA CYS A 210 -7.81 5.07 3.08
C CYS A 210 -7.77 5.92 4.36
N ASN A 211 -8.62 5.58 5.33
CA ASN A 211 -8.58 6.14 6.68
C ASN A 211 -7.78 5.24 7.62
N PHE A 212 -6.71 5.78 8.19
CA PHE A 212 -5.83 5.15 9.16
C PHE A 212 -5.95 5.75 10.57
N VAL A 213 -6.86 6.72 10.77
CA VAL A 213 -7.10 7.28 12.10
C VAL A 213 -7.77 6.24 12.98
N LYS A 214 -6.94 5.60 13.82
CA LYS A 214 -7.32 4.71 14.91
C LYS A 214 -6.44 5.00 16.12
N PHE A 215 -7.01 4.89 17.32
CA PHE A 215 -6.28 5.12 18.57
C PHE A 215 -5.98 3.81 19.30
N LEU A 216 -4.78 3.72 19.88
CA LEU A 216 -4.37 2.54 20.63
C LEU A 216 -4.97 2.61 22.03
N GLY A 217 -5.73 1.58 22.43
CA GLY A 217 -6.40 1.53 23.73
C GLY A 217 -7.80 2.14 23.68
N THR A 218 -8.21 2.82 24.75
CA THR A 218 -9.53 3.46 24.84
C THR A 218 -9.43 4.92 24.37
N PRO A 219 -10.05 5.30 23.24
CA PRO A 219 -10.00 6.66 22.75
C PRO A 219 -10.69 7.62 23.72
N ASN A 220 -10.16 8.83 23.86
CA ASN A 220 -10.84 9.93 24.52
C ASN A 220 -11.98 10.50 23.65
N THR A 221 -12.76 11.43 24.20
CA THR A 221 -13.93 12.00 23.48
C THR A 221 -13.59 12.64 22.14
N GLN A 222 -12.45 13.34 22.04
CA GLN A 222 -12.03 13.99 20.79
C GLN A 222 -11.56 12.96 19.76
N GLU A 223 -10.83 11.95 20.23
CA GLU A 223 -10.35 10.83 19.41
C GLU A 223 -11.53 10.04 18.83
N MET A 224 -12.49 9.66 19.66
CA MET A 224 -13.72 8.96 19.26
C MET A 224 -14.57 9.79 18.30
N ALA A 225 -14.70 11.11 18.55
CA ALA A 225 -15.37 12.01 17.62
C ALA A 225 -14.67 12.05 16.26
N THR A 226 -13.33 11.99 16.23
CA THR A 226 -12.54 11.99 15.00
C THR A 226 -12.66 10.66 14.25
N GLU A 227 -12.55 9.52 14.94
CA GLU A 227 -12.73 8.19 14.36
C GLU A 227 -14.12 8.00 13.73
N THR A 228 -15.14 8.69 14.26
CA THR A 228 -16.50 8.65 13.72
C THR A 228 -16.68 9.64 12.57
N MET A 229 -16.22 10.88 12.74
CA MET A 229 -16.47 11.97 11.79
C MET A 229 -15.79 11.76 10.44
N ILE A 230 -14.53 11.30 10.43
CA ILE A 230 -13.78 11.11 9.18
C ILE A 230 -14.51 10.17 8.21
N PRO A 231 -14.81 8.91 8.60
CA PRO A 231 -15.41 7.97 7.67
C PRO A 231 -16.84 8.37 7.25
N GLU A 232 -17.62 8.98 8.15
CA GLU A 232 -18.95 9.50 7.80
C GLU A 232 -18.89 10.58 6.73
N ILE A 233 -18.01 11.57 6.87
CA ILE A 233 -17.93 12.70 5.93
C ILE A 233 -17.34 12.29 4.58
N VAL A 234 -16.27 11.49 4.59
CA VAL A 234 -15.65 11.01 3.34
C VAL A 234 -16.65 10.13 2.57
N GLN A 235 -17.26 9.13 3.22
CA GLN A 235 -18.21 8.24 2.55
C GLN A 235 -19.46 8.97 2.06
N LYS A 236 -19.98 9.94 2.84
CA LYS A 236 -21.12 10.75 2.43
C LYS A 236 -20.82 11.53 1.14
N THR A 237 -19.63 12.10 1.04
CA THR A 237 -19.19 12.84 -0.15
C THR A 237 -19.03 11.92 -1.35
N LEU A 238 -18.44 10.73 -1.19
CA LEU A 238 -18.25 9.79 -2.29
C LEU A 238 -19.55 9.15 -2.80
N ASN A 239 -20.56 9.00 -1.95
CA ASN A 239 -21.85 8.43 -2.32
C ASN A 239 -22.60 9.22 -3.42
N THR A 240 -22.17 10.44 -3.74
CA THR A 240 -22.74 11.24 -4.83
C THR A 240 -22.01 11.07 -6.17
N SER A 241 -21.13 10.06 -6.28
CA SER A 241 -20.28 9.83 -7.46
C SER A 241 -20.10 8.34 -7.75
N ASP A 242 -19.51 8.04 -8.91
CA ASP A 242 -19.14 6.67 -9.30
C ASP A 242 -18.02 6.07 -8.42
N TYR A 243 -17.34 6.90 -7.62
CA TYR A 243 -16.28 6.50 -6.69
C TYR A 243 -16.80 6.12 -5.29
N SER A 244 -18.11 5.87 -5.16
CA SER A 244 -18.74 5.56 -3.87
C SER A 244 -18.16 4.33 -3.16
N ASP A 245 -17.54 3.41 -3.90
CA ASP A 245 -16.90 2.20 -3.38
C ASP A 245 -15.37 2.37 -3.16
N CYS A 246 -14.81 3.57 -3.28
CA CYS A 246 -13.37 3.78 -3.22
C CYS A 246 -12.83 4.13 -1.82
N PHE A 247 -13.67 4.13 -0.78
CA PHE A 247 -13.24 4.44 0.59
C PHE A 247 -12.99 3.18 1.42
N TYR A 248 -11.82 3.15 2.05
CA TYR A 248 -11.29 2.04 2.81
C TYR A 248 -10.93 2.48 4.22
N GLU A 249 -11.05 1.55 5.15
CA GLU A 249 -10.73 1.77 6.55
C GLU A 249 -9.74 0.71 7.04
N TRP A 250 -8.82 1.16 7.87
CA TRP A 250 -7.85 0.31 8.53
C TRP A 250 -8.47 -0.48 9.69
N PHE A 251 -8.12 -1.77 9.81
CA PHE A 251 -8.56 -2.60 10.94
C PHE A 251 -8.01 -2.16 12.30
N GLY A 252 -7.10 -1.19 12.34
CA GLY A 252 -6.55 -0.62 13.56
C GLY A 252 -5.52 -1.53 14.22
N TYR A 253 -5.35 -1.34 15.53
CA TYR A 253 -4.37 -2.06 16.35
C TYR A 253 -4.78 -3.49 16.69
N ARG A 254 -5.17 -4.27 15.68
CA ARG A 254 -5.44 -5.70 15.78
C ARG A 254 -4.28 -6.47 15.17
N PHE A 255 -3.54 -7.19 16.01
CA PHE A 255 -2.23 -7.76 15.64
C PHE A 255 -2.23 -8.50 14.30
N TYR A 256 -3.17 -9.41 14.07
CA TYR A 256 -3.22 -10.20 12.84
C TYR A 256 -3.77 -9.44 11.64
N LEU A 257 -4.57 -8.39 11.87
CA LEU A 257 -5.14 -7.55 10.81
C LEU A 257 -4.42 -6.21 10.66
N TYR A 258 -3.28 -6.05 11.33
CA TYR A 258 -2.59 -4.78 11.47
C TYR A 258 -2.20 -4.18 10.12
N ASN A 259 -1.92 -4.98 9.11
CA ASN A 259 -1.56 -4.53 7.76
C ASN A 259 -2.71 -4.47 6.76
N PHE A 260 -3.94 -4.69 7.21
CA PHE A 260 -5.08 -4.86 6.31
C PHE A 260 -6.02 -3.66 6.36
N ILE A 261 -6.60 -3.35 5.21
CA ILE A 261 -7.69 -2.39 5.06
C ILE A 261 -8.91 -3.10 4.47
N TYR A 262 -10.09 -2.55 4.70
CA TYR A 262 -11.36 -3.07 4.17
C TYR A 262 -12.23 -1.96 3.61
N ASN A 263 -13.10 -2.30 2.65
CA ASN A 263 -14.02 -1.34 2.07
C ASN A 263 -15.06 -0.84 3.11
N TYR A 264 -15.08 0.46 3.38
CA TYR A 264 -15.91 1.05 4.44
C TYR A 264 -17.40 0.98 4.12
N LYS A 265 -17.81 1.33 2.89
CA LYS A 265 -19.22 1.31 2.49
C LYS A 265 -19.83 -0.09 2.64
N LYS A 266 -19.10 -1.12 2.21
CA LYS A 266 -19.58 -2.50 2.25
C LYS A 266 -19.58 -3.08 3.66
N TYR A 267 -18.57 -2.76 4.48
CA TYR A 267 -18.37 -3.47 5.75
C TYR A 267 -18.25 -2.60 7.00
N GLY A 268 -17.74 -1.37 6.88
CA GLY A 268 -17.56 -0.43 7.99
C GLY A 268 -18.86 0.21 8.47
N GLN A 269 -19.74 0.65 7.56
CA GLN A 269 -21.04 1.25 7.94
C GLN A 269 -21.91 0.31 8.79
N PHE A 270 -21.73 -1.00 8.61
CA PHE A 270 -22.42 -2.06 9.35
C PHE A 270 -21.45 -2.93 10.14
N TYR A 271 -20.41 -2.32 10.74
CA TYR A 271 -19.34 -3.02 11.43
C TYR A 271 -19.85 -4.06 12.43
N PHE A 272 -20.85 -3.71 13.26
CA PHE A 272 -21.45 -4.64 14.23
C PHE A 272 -22.10 -5.85 13.57
N THR A 273 -22.84 -5.65 12.47
CA THR A 273 -23.47 -6.74 11.71
C THR A 273 -22.44 -7.62 11.01
N ASN A 274 -21.30 -7.05 10.61
CA ASN A 274 -20.22 -7.75 9.93
C ASN A 274 -19.14 -8.27 10.89
N HIS A 275 -19.31 -8.10 12.20
CA HIS A 275 -18.30 -8.46 13.19
C HIS A 275 -17.90 -9.94 13.11
N GLY A 276 -18.85 -10.84 12.85
CA GLY A 276 -18.57 -12.26 12.65
C GLY A 276 -17.66 -12.55 11.45
N LEU A 277 -17.80 -11.83 10.34
CA LEU A 277 -16.93 -11.98 9.15
C LEU A 277 -15.51 -11.53 9.47
N ILE A 278 -15.39 -10.45 10.22
CA ILE A 278 -14.12 -9.87 10.64
C ILE A 278 -13.39 -10.82 11.62
N LEU A 279 -14.10 -11.42 12.57
CA LEU A 279 -13.54 -12.45 13.46
C LEU A 279 -13.13 -13.71 12.70
N ASN A 280 -13.92 -14.12 11.70
CA ASN A 280 -13.59 -15.25 10.85
C ASN A 280 -12.29 -15.01 10.06
N LEU A 281 -12.17 -13.83 9.43
CA LEU A 281 -10.93 -13.41 8.77
C LEU A 281 -9.74 -13.44 9.74
N GLU A 282 -9.86 -12.80 10.91
CA GLU A 282 -8.77 -12.75 11.89
C GLU A 282 -8.35 -14.16 12.35
N SER A 283 -9.30 -15.04 12.58
CA SER A 283 -9.05 -16.45 12.94
C SER A 283 -8.25 -17.16 11.85
N ILE A 284 -8.62 -17.00 10.58
CA ILE A 284 -7.91 -17.62 9.47
C ILE A 284 -6.50 -17.03 9.34
N ILE A 285 -6.34 -15.71 9.39
CA ILE A 285 -5.01 -15.07 9.34
C ILE A 285 -4.12 -15.52 10.51
N LYS A 286 -4.69 -15.67 11.70
CA LYS A 286 -3.98 -16.22 12.87
C LYS A 286 -3.52 -17.67 12.66
N GLN A 287 -4.37 -18.51 12.07
CA GLN A 287 -3.99 -19.88 11.73
C GLN A 287 -2.84 -19.88 10.71
N ARG A 288 -2.93 -19.05 9.67
CA ARG A 288 -1.86 -18.90 8.66
C ARG A 288 -0.55 -18.37 9.23
N TYR A 289 -0.62 -17.52 10.24
CA TYR A 289 0.57 -17.05 10.96
C TYR A 289 1.28 -18.21 11.68
N SER A 290 0.51 -19.21 12.14
CA SER A 290 1.04 -20.40 12.81
C SER A 290 1.48 -21.48 11.80
N ASP A 291 0.75 -21.61 10.69
CA ASP A 291 1.06 -22.51 9.57
C ASP A 291 0.95 -21.77 8.23
N PRO A 292 2.08 -21.23 7.71
CA PRO A 292 2.09 -20.52 6.43
C PRO A 292 1.76 -21.37 5.21
N LEU A 293 1.78 -22.70 5.34
CA LEU A 293 1.47 -23.65 4.26
C LEU A 293 0.00 -24.07 4.26
N MET A 294 -0.79 -23.62 5.25
CA MET A 294 -2.21 -23.88 5.32
C MET A 294 -2.91 -23.39 4.04
N VAL A 295 -3.74 -24.27 3.47
CA VAL A 295 -4.74 -23.92 2.47
C VAL A 295 -6.06 -23.70 3.20
N SER A 296 -6.61 -22.50 3.09
CA SER A 296 -7.91 -22.18 3.66
C SER A 296 -9.00 -22.57 2.65
N VAL A 297 -10.14 -23.07 3.11
CA VAL A 297 -11.30 -23.37 2.27
C VAL A 297 -12.43 -22.45 2.68
N ILE A 298 -12.95 -21.65 1.74
CA ILE A 298 -14.12 -20.80 1.96
C ILE A 298 -15.30 -21.38 1.17
N GLN A 299 -16.31 -21.86 1.89
CA GLN A 299 -17.58 -22.35 1.34
C GLN A 299 -18.67 -21.28 1.40
N ASP A 300 -18.55 -20.32 2.33
CA ASP A 300 -19.55 -19.28 2.53
C ASP A 300 -19.33 -18.15 1.52
N GLU A 301 -20.33 -17.91 0.67
CA GLU A 301 -20.27 -16.88 -0.36
C GLU A 301 -20.13 -15.46 0.24
N LYS A 302 -20.75 -15.18 1.38
CA LYS A 302 -20.66 -13.88 2.05
C LYS A 302 -19.24 -13.65 2.58
N VAL A 303 -18.60 -14.68 3.14
CA VAL A 303 -17.18 -14.63 3.54
C VAL A 303 -16.30 -14.43 2.31
N SER A 304 -16.56 -15.15 1.22
CA SER A 304 -15.80 -15.02 -0.03
C SER A 304 -15.86 -13.59 -0.58
N ARG A 305 -17.06 -13.00 -0.65
CA ARG A 305 -17.26 -11.60 -1.10
C ARG A 305 -16.62 -10.58 -0.16
N PHE A 306 -16.59 -10.86 1.15
CA PHE A 306 -15.89 -9.99 2.11
C PHE A 306 -14.41 -9.90 1.80
N TRP A 307 -13.77 -11.04 1.49
CA TRP A 307 -12.35 -11.08 1.22
C TRP A 307 -11.95 -10.43 -0.11
N ASP A 308 -12.87 -10.31 -1.07
CA ASP A 308 -12.66 -9.52 -2.30
C ASP A 308 -12.45 -8.02 -2.02
N ASN A 309 -12.83 -7.56 -0.82
CA ASN A 309 -12.82 -6.16 -0.43
C ASN A 309 -11.87 -5.88 0.74
N VAL A 310 -10.95 -6.80 1.00
CA VAL A 310 -9.86 -6.67 1.99
C VAL A 310 -8.53 -6.66 1.24
N TYR A 311 -7.66 -5.74 1.59
CA TYR A 311 -6.35 -5.57 0.94
C TYR A 311 -5.24 -5.57 1.98
N ASP A 312 -4.11 -6.18 1.63
CA ASP A 312 -2.88 -6.16 2.43
C ASP A 312 -1.96 -5.07 1.90
N LEU A 313 -1.61 -4.10 2.76
CA LEU A 313 -0.73 -2.98 2.41
C LEU A 313 0.71 -3.42 2.11
N THR A 314 1.08 -4.65 2.47
CA THR A 314 2.43 -5.21 2.29
C THR A 314 2.58 -6.04 1.03
N THR A 315 1.48 -6.40 0.38
CA THR A 315 1.48 -7.20 -0.84
C THR A 315 1.72 -6.29 -2.04
N PRO A 316 2.82 -6.46 -2.80
CA PRO A 316 3.04 -5.75 -4.05
C PRO A 316 2.08 -6.27 -5.13
N ASP A 317 1.68 -5.39 -6.04
CA ASP A 317 1.02 -5.79 -7.28
C ASP A 317 2.12 -6.02 -8.31
N TYR A 318 2.44 -7.28 -8.60
CA TYR A 318 3.46 -7.61 -9.58
C TYR A 318 2.98 -7.45 -11.03
N GLY A 319 1.73 -7.02 -11.23
CA GLY A 319 1.11 -6.98 -12.55
C GLY A 319 0.98 -8.40 -13.10
N THR A 320 -0.23 -8.89 -13.24
CA THR A 320 -0.43 -9.92 -14.26
C THR A 320 -0.02 -9.31 -15.61
N SER A 321 0.48 -10.11 -16.55
CA SER A 321 1.04 -9.65 -17.84
C SER A 321 0.07 -8.85 -18.74
N THR A 322 -1.13 -8.58 -18.25
CA THR A 322 -2.16 -7.69 -18.79
C THR A 322 -2.28 -6.51 -17.81
N GLY A 323 -1.82 -5.32 -18.20
CA GLY A 323 -1.69 -4.14 -17.32
C GLY A 323 -2.78 -4.02 -16.25
N SER A 324 -2.37 -3.80 -14.99
CA SER A 324 -3.26 -3.92 -13.83
C SER A 324 -4.51 -3.04 -14.01
N VAL A 325 -5.68 -3.65 -13.98
CA VAL A 325 -6.99 -2.98 -14.15
C VAL A 325 -7.37 -2.19 -12.88
N ARG A 326 -6.66 -2.42 -11.78
CA ARG A 326 -7.01 -1.94 -10.44
C ARG A 326 -5.76 -1.48 -9.69
N LEU A 327 -5.95 -0.81 -8.56
CA LEU A 327 -4.85 -0.27 -7.75
C LEU A 327 -4.08 -1.33 -6.95
N GLY A 328 -4.74 -2.43 -6.59
CA GLY A 328 -4.12 -3.51 -5.81
C GLY A 328 -4.91 -4.80 -5.89
N VAL A 329 -4.28 -5.90 -5.49
CA VAL A 329 -4.87 -7.24 -5.50
C VAL A 329 -5.59 -7.49 -4.17
N SER A 330 -6.83 -7.96 -4.23
CA SER A 330 -7.57 -8.32 -3.02
C SER A 330 -6.91 -9.49 -2.29
N LEU A 331 -7.12 -9.61 -0.99
CA LEU A 331 -6.58 -10.69 -0.18
C LEU A 331 -7.03 -12.06 -0.72
N LYS A 332 -8.30 -12.17 -1.12
CA LYS A 332 -8.84 -13.39 -1.72
C LYS A 332 -8.07 -13.78 -2.96
N GLU A 333 -7.90 -12.86 -3.90
CA GLU A 333 -7.24 -13.17 -5.16
C GLU A 333 -5.77 -13.50 -4.96
N TYR A 334 -5.06 -12.71 -4.14
CA TYR A 334 -3.68 -13.00 -3.78
C TYR A 334 -3.52 -14.43 -3.24
N LEU A 335 -4.42 -14.86 -2.35
CA LEU A 335 -4.34 -16.21 -1.79
C LEU A 335 -4.74 -17.30 -2.80
N LEU A 336 -5.70 -17.05 -3.69
CA LEU A 336 -6.05 -17.97 -4.79
C LEU A 336 -4.88 -18.19 -5.73
N GLU A 337 -4.25 -17.10 -6.21
CA GLU A 337 -3.11 -17.14 -7.13
C GLU A 337 -1.89 -17.87 -6.53
N ASN A 338 -1.76 -17.83 -5.21
CA ASN A 338 -0.68 -18.51 -4.50
C ASN A 338 -1.02 -19.95 -4.07
N GLY A 339 -2.21 -20.46 -4.40
CA GLY A 339 -2.67 -21.80 -4.01
C GLY A 339 -2.84 -21.94 -2.50
N GLN A 340 -3.19 -20.84 -1.84
CA GLN A 340 -3.33 -20.72 -0.38
C GLN A 340 -4.79 -20.60 0.07
N LEU A 341 -5.70 -20.48 -0.89
CA LEU A 341 -7.15 -20.43 -0.69
C LEU A 341 -7.82 -21.29 -1.76
N GLU A 342 -8.85 -22.02 -1.36
CA GLU A 342 -9.78 -22.72 -2.24
C GLU A 342 -11.21 -22.23 -1.96
N ILE A 343 -12.01 -22.13 -3.01
CA ILE A 343 -13.43 -21.77 -2.93
C ILE A 343 -14.21 -22.96 -3.47
N VAL A 344 -15.13 -23.47 -2.67
CA VAL A 344 -15.91 -24.69 -2.94
C VAL A 344 -17.38 -24.37 -3.05
#